data_AF-A0A959ATG1-F1
#
_entry.id   AF-A0A959ATG1-F1
#
_cell.length_a   1.000
_cell.length_b   1.000
_cell.length_c   1.000
_cell.angle_alpha   90.00
_cell.angle_beta   90.00
_cell.angle_gamma   90.00
#
_symmetry.space_group_name_H-M   'P 1'
#
loop_
_entity.id
_entity.type
_entity.pdbx_description
1 polymer ?
#
loop_
_entity_poly.entity_id
_entity_poly.type
_entity_poly.pdbx_seq_one_letter_code
_entity_poly.pdbx_strand_id
1 'polypeptide(L)'
;MSKIMKMMLGLLIAAGIFACEKDEIVTPPPSDAAPVVIQFGAGVTMAENAGAKEIKIQFNKAAYRTGTITIEVTADLPAAFQAIPAIKDGILELPVAKGAQSASFTLHPVDNSVEDEDRTVTFEITNVTEGFDIGTTESLVATIEDDEAPAELVAKADFSPASGSLSRNQAAGIEITIVFSRPLPAAGKVAVELSGGAYEGRVTTEPALNGNGKLELEAPAGATSVSFSAKPVFGASWDGDKTATFTITATDGGIEKGTQLSFALNLPGEAPVSGRPKSWESIASGWRFKETYEYDEAGRIAKKHWEKETPALSQGTATYQYADNGLIEKVIYYPGREELFFQENSRIVRSETISNGVKIAYSEYEYNFFGNLSAQVEYHRQPSGEYLQDFKYVYEYDNNGDITKQLTYLRLASTGALELKSTRTYGAYIYSLNPFPMIEAIPGVLMQRHLPGTFRMAENEADLLYTIRYDFGFGGRLPVRRYINGGGTSEVTTYEYY
;
A
#
# COMPACT_ATOMS: atom_id res chain seq x y z
N MET A 1 44.95 -37.60 2.97
CA MET A 1 45.03 -37.94 4.41
C MET A 1 44.44 -39.34 4.57
N SER A 2 45.22 -40.42 4.44
CA SER A 2 46.20 -41.01 5.38
C SER A 2 45.59 -41.62 6.66
N LYS A 3 45.47 -42.97 6.64
CA LYS A 3 45.86 -44.00 7.64
C LYS A 3 45.00 -45.26 7.36
N ILE A 4 45.46 -46.31 6.68
CA ILE A 4 46.49 -47.33 7.01
C ILE A 4 46.27 -47.96 8.40
N MET A 5 45.94 -49.28 8.46
CA MET A 5 46.87 -50.38 8.87
C MET A 5 46.13 -51.70 9.27
N LYS A 6 46.38 -52.79 8.49
CA LYS A 6 46.68 -54.22 8.86
C LYS A 6 45.70 -55.03 9.74
N MET A 7 45.35 -56.31 9.52
CA MET A 7 46.02 -57.57 9.07
C MET A 7 45.53 -58.62 10.11
N MET A 8 44.97 -59.78 9.76
CA MET A 8 45.73 -61.02 9.52
C MET A 8 44.79 -62.11 8.99
N LEU A 9 45.36 -62.92 8.10
CA LEU A 9 44.86 -64.19 7.59
C LEU A 9 45.72 -65.32 8.18
N GLY A 10 45.07 -66.42 8.56
CA GLY A 10 45.64 -67.77 8.50
C GLY A 10 45.84 -68.48 9.84
N LEU A 11 45.17 -69.62 10.05
CA LEU A 11 45.79 -70.95 10.01
C LEU A 11 44.73 -72.06 10.12
N LEU A 12 44.97 -73.16 9.42
CA LEU A 12 44.14 -74.35 9.27
C LEU A 12 44.88 -75.52 9.92
N ILE A 13 44.31 -76.20 10.92
CA ILE A 13 44.74 -77.54 11.38
C ILE A 13 43.53 -78.34 11.88
N ALA A 14 43.40 -79.56 11.37
CA ALA A 14 42.41 -80.57 11.69
C ALA A 14 42.87 -81.50 12.83
N ALA A 15 41.91 -81.96 13.65
CA ALA A 15 41.87 -83.25 14.37
C ALA A 15 40.46 -83.38 15.00
N GLY A 16 39.57 -84.27 14.53
CA GLY A 16 39.35 -85.60 15.12
C GLY A 16 38.98 -85.52 16.61
N ILE A 17 37.78 -85.86 17.08
CA ILE A 17 37.32 -87.24 17.37
C ILE A 17 35.87 -87.14 17.94
N PHE A 18 34.99 -88.05 17.51
CA PHE A 18 33.73 -88.57 18.12
C PHE A 18 32.99 -87.78 19.23
N ALA A 19 31.69 -87.51 19.03
CA ALA A 19 30.65 -87.79 20.03
C ALA A 19 29.20 -87.59 19.49
N CYS A 20 28.44 -88.68 19.53
CA CYS A 20 26.97 -88.81 19.54
C CYS A 20 26.12 -87.98 18.57
N GLU A 21 25.79 -88.64 17.46
CA GLU A 21 24.44 -88.65 16.89
C GLU A 21 23.43 -88.95 18.02
N LYS A 22 22.64 -87.94 18.40
CA LYS A 22 21.42 -88.16 19.16
C LYS A 22 20.30 -87.96 18.15
N ASP A 23 19.78 -89.08 17.65
CA ASP A 23 18.47 -89.12 17.01
C ASP A 23 17.49 -88.41 17.94
N GLU A 24 17.12 -87.17 17.60
CA GLU A 24 15.91 -86.59 18.13
C GLU A 24 14.76 -87.41 17.56
N ILE A 25 14.27 -88.32 18.40
CA ILE A 25 12.94 -88.90 18.25
C ILE A 25 11.99 -87.70 18.13
N VAL A 26 11.55 -87.42 16.91
CA VAL A 26 10.40 -86.56 16.64
C VAL A 26 9.21 -87.27 17.25
N THR A 27 8.95 -87.02 18.53
CA THR A 27 7.66 -87.36 19.11
C THR A 27 6.63 -86.52 18.38
N PRO A 28 5.61 -87.13 17.73
CA PRO A 28 4.47 -86.34 17.29
C PRO A 28 3.92 -85.62 18.53
N PRO A 29 3.56 -84.33 18.43
CA PRO A 29 2.95 -83.65 19.56
C PRO A 29 1.74 -84.46 20.03
N PRO A 30 1.45 -84.50 21.34
CA PRO A 30 0.27 -85.20 21.81
C PRO A 30 -0.93 -84.69 21.04
N SER A 31 -1.71 -85.61 20.48
CA SER A 31 -2.95 -85.36 19.75
C SER A 31 -4.01 -84.62 20.58
N ASP A 32 -3.73 -84.32 21.85
CA ASP A 32 -4.58 -83.65 22.85
C ASP A 32 -3.97 -82.36 23.42
N ALA A 33 -3.04 -81.69 22.72
CA ALA A 33 -2.58 -80.37 23.17
C ALA A 33 -3.77 -79.38 23.15
N ALA A 34 -4.13 -78.83 24.32
CA ALA A 34 -5.21 -77.85 24.41
C ALA A 34 -5.00 -76.71 23.39
N PRO A 35 -6.05 -76.18 22.74
CA PRO A 35 -5.90 -75.11 21.76
C PRO A 35 -5.17 -73.87 22.29
N VAL A 36 -4.57 -73.11 21.38
CA VAL A 36 -3.99 -71.79 21.67
C VAL A 36 -5.10 -70.76 21.53
N VAL A 37 -5.38 -70.02 22.60
CA VAL A 37 -6.42 -68.99 22.60
C VAL A 37 -5.84 -67.71 22.03
N ILE A 38 -6.51 -67.17 21.02
CA ILE A 38 -6.14 -65.98 20.26
C ILE A 38 -7.16 -64.88 20.50
N GLN A 39 -6.71 -63.67 20.81
CA GLN A 39 -7.61 -62.52 21.00
C GLN A 39 -6.93 -61.19 20.69
N PHE A 40 -7.73 -60.18 20.38
CA PHE A 40 -7.27 -58.81 20.26
C PHE A 40 -6.92 -58.17 21.62
N GLY A 41 -6.15 -57.08 21.54
CA GLY A 41 -5.96 -56.14 22.64
C GLY A 41 -7.08 -55.10 22.71
N ALA A 42 -6.80 -53.97 23.38
CA ALA A 42 -7.71 -52.84 23.37
C ALA A 42 -7.81 -52.20 21.97
N GLY A 43 -8.92 -51.50 21.73
CA GLY A 43 -9.09 -50.64 20.56
C GLY A 43 -8.02 -49.56 20.45
N VAL A 44 -7.92 -48.97 19.26
CA VAL A 44 -6.90 -47.97 18.95
C VAL A 44 -7.54 -46.71 18.38
N THR A 45 -6.95 -45.56 18.68
CA THR A 45 -7.28 -44.27 18.07
C THR A 45 -6.00 -43.69 17.49
N MET A 46 -6.09 -43.11 16.28
CA MET A 46 -4.97 -42.49 15.59
C MET A 46 -5.48 -41.36 14.67
N ALA A 47 -4.67 -40.31 14.47
CA ALA A 47 -4.94 -39.29 13.47
C ALA A 47 -4.80 -39.85 12.04
N GLU A 48 -5.42 -39.24 11.04
CA GLU A 48 -5.30 -39.65 9.65
C GLU A 48 -3.90 -39.41 9.06
N ASN A 49 -3.19 -38.39 9.55
CA ASN A 49 -1.77 -38.20 9.27
C ASN A 49 -0.83 -39.13 10.06
N ALA A 50 -1.37 -40.01 10.90
CA ALA A 50 -0.54 -40.90 11.70
C ALA A 50 0.16 -41.92 10.79
N GLY A 51 1.45 -42.13 11.06
CA GLY A 51 2.18 -43.23 10.44
C GLY A 51 1.59 -44.60 10.79
N ALA A 52 2.00 -45.61 10.02
CA ALA A 52 1.52 -46.98 10.15
C ALA A 52 1.58 -47.54 11.59
N LYS A 53 0.49 -48.18 12.03
CA LYS A 53 0.30 -48.75 13.36
C LYS A 53 0.27 -50.27 13.31
N GLU A 54 1.08 -50.92 14.13
CA GLU A 54 1.00 -52.38 14.32
C GLU A 54 -0.16 -52.75 15.25
N ILE A 55 -1.06 -53.61 14.77
CA ILE A 55 -2.13 -54.22 15.55
C ILE A 55 -1.71 -55.64 15.93
N LYS A 56 -1.60 -55.90 17.24
CA LYS A 56 -1.14 -57.19 17.78
C LYS A 56 -2.31 -58.05 18.25
N ILE A 57 -2.26 -59.31 17.86
CA ILE A 57 -3.15 -60.38 18.30
C ILE A 57 -2.38 -61.27 19.26
N GLN A 58 -2.85 -61.37 20.50
CA GLN A 58 -2.16 -62.03 21.60
C GLN A 58 -2.52 -63.50 21.67
N PHE A 59 -1.53 -64.36 21.88
CA PHE A 59 -1.75 -65.78 22.15
C PHE A 59 -1.53 -66.06 23.63
N ASN A 60 -2.35 -66.91 24.23
CA ASN A 60 -2.17 -67.29 25.64
C ASN A 60 -0.91 -68.16 25.88
N LYS A 61 -0.37 -68.79 24.84
CA LYS A 61 0.85 -69.60 24.84
C LYS A 61 1.43 -69.70 23.43
N ALA A 62 2.67 -70.17 23.30
CA ALA A 62 3.30 -70.37 22.01
C ALA A 62 2.51 -71.36 21.12
N ALA A 63 2.32 -71.02 19.85
CA ALA A 63 1.65 -71.87 18.87
C ALA A 63 2.40 -73.20 18.71
N TYR A 64 1.74 -74.34 18.93
CA TYR A 64 2.40 -75.65 18.81
C TYR A 64 2.34 -76.24 17.40
N ARG A 65 1.60 -75.58 16.49
CA ARG A 65 1.47 -75.90 15.06
C ARG A 65 1.32 -74.61 14.25
N THR A 66 1.47 -74.70 12.94
CA THR A 66 1.13 -73.61 12.01
C THR A 66 -0.39 -73.49 11.84
N GLY A 67 -0.89 -72.31 11.50
CA GLY A 67 -2.32 -72.07 11.27
C GLY A 67 -2.61 -70.78 10.53
N THR A 68 -3.89 -70.44 10.43
CA THR A 68 -4.38 -69.18 9.86
C THR A 68 -5.43 -68.56 10.76
N ILE A 69 -5.38 -67.24 10.94
CA ILE A 69 -6.43 -66.42 11.55
C ILE A 69 -7.16 -65.72 10.41
N THR A 70 -8.49 -65.85 10.37
CA THR A 70 -9.37 -65.14 9.44
C THR A 70 -10.03 -63.99 10.18
N ILE A 71 -9.87 -62.78 9.65
CA ILE A 71 -10.42 -61.56 10.23
C ILE A 71 -11.36 -60.93 9.21
N GLU A 72 -12.61 -60.71 9.60
CA GLU A 72 -13.56 -59.90 8.83
C GLU A 72 -13.36 -58.42 9.17
N VAL A 73 -13.34 -57.59 8.15
CA VAL A 73 -13.10 -56.15 8.26
C VAL A 73 -14.31 -55.39 7.75
N THR A 74 -14.97 -54.67 8.65
CA THR A 74 -16.08 -53.78 8.34
C THR A 74 -15.63 -52.34 8.54
N ALA A 75 -15.79 -51.49 7.52
CA ALA A 75 -15.43 -50.09 7.57
C ALA A 75 -16.46 -49.24 6.83
N ASP A 76 -16.73 -48.04 7.35
CA ASP A 76 -17.64 -47.09 6.72
C ASP A 76 -17.08 -46.55 5.39
N LEU A 77 -15.74 -46.46 5.29
CA LEU A 77 -15.04 -46.04 4.07
C LEU A 77 -13.73 -46.83 3.86
N PRO A 78 -13.74 -47.92 3.08
CA PRO A 78 -12.57 -48.78 2.89
C PRO A 78 -11.34 -48.11 2.25
N ALA A 79 -11.51 -46.93 1.63
CA ALA A 79 -10.42 -46.18 1.02
C ALA A 79 -9.62 -45.33 2.04
N ALA A 80 -10.12 -45.14 3.26
CA ALA A 80 -9.51 -44.28 4.28
C ALA A 80 -8.28 -44.92 4.96
N PHE A 81 -7.99 -46.19 4.69
CA PHE A 81 -6.87 -46.91 5.26
C PHE A 81 -6.37 -48.03 4.35
N GLN A 82 -5.19 -48.52 4.65
CA GLN A 82 -4.60 -49.71 4.05
C GLN A 82 -4.15 -50.66 5.16
N ALA A 83 -4.18 -51.97 4.88
CA ALA A 83 -3.66 -52.98 5.78
C ALA A 83 -2.52 -53.78 5.12
N ILE A 84 -1.58 -54.25 5.94
CA ILE A 84 -0.55 -55.21 5.55
C ILE A 84 -0.58 -56.39 6.52
N PRO A 85 -0.93 -57.62 6.08
CA PRO A 85 -1.32 -58.00 4.71
C PRO A 85 -2.57 -57.28 4.18
N ALA A 86 -2.73 -57.26 2.84
CA ALA A 86 -3.85 -56.56 2.21
C ALA A 86 -5.18 -57.27 2.48
N ILE A 87 -6.23 -56.49 2.74
CA ILE A 87 -7.61 -56.96 2.85
C ILE A 87 -8.12 -57.30 1.46
N LYS A 88 -8.75 -58.47 1.31
CA LYS A 88 -9.36 -58.94 0.07
C LYS A 88 -10.78 -59.37 0.35
N ASP A 89 -11.74 -58.78 -0.38
CA ASP A 89 -13.17 -59.08 -0.23
C ASP A 89 -13.67 -58.99 1.22
N GLY A 90 -13.20 -57.97 1.96
CA GLY A 90 -13.54 -57.75 3.38
C GLY A 90 -12.80 -58.66 4.36
N ILE A 91 -11.87 -59.50 3.88
CA ILE A 91 -11.16 -60.49 4.70
C ILE A 91 -9.67 -60.18 4.78
N LEU A 92 -9.12 -60.25 5.99
CA LEU A 92 -7.70 -60.23 6.28
C LEU A 92 -7.27 -61.60 6.82
N GLU A 93 -6.38 -62.28 6.12
CA GLU A 93 -5.82 -63.57 6.54
C GLU A 93 -4.41 -63.40 7.11
N LEU A 94 -4.18 -63.91 8.32
CA LEU A 94 -2.88 -63.87 8.98
C LEU A 94 -2.33 -65.27 9.23
N PRO A 95 -1.15 -65.62 8.66
CA PRO A 95 -0.52 -66.89 8.94
C PRO A 95 0.08 -66.92 10.35
N VAL A 96 -0.05 -68.05 11.02
CA VAL A 96 0.55 -68.33 12.32
C VAL A 96 1.65 -69.37 12.14
N ALA A 97 2.87 -69.03 12.53
CA ALA A 97 3.99 -69.97 12.54
C ALA A 97 4.00 -70.80 13.84
N LYS A 98 4.44 -72.06 13.76
CA LYS A 98 4.74 -72.84 14.97
C LYS A 98 5.82 -72.11 15.78
N GLY A 99 5.58 -71.98 17.08
CA GLY A 99 6.41 -71.26 18.05
C GLY A 99 6.02 -69.78 18.22
N ALA A 100 5.15 -69.22 17.36
CA ALA A 100 4.73 -67.82 17.48
C ALA A 100 3.98 -67.57 18.79
N GLN A 101 4.21 -66.40 19.40
CA GLN A 101 3.51 -65.95 20.61
C GLN A 101 2.46 -64.86 20.33
N SER A 102 2.43 -64.35 19.11
CA SER A 102 1.46 -63.37 18.63
C SER A 102 1.39 -63.43 17.11
N ALA A 103 0.31 -62.91 16.54
CA ALA A 103 0.25 -62.47 15.15
C ALA A 103 0.07 -60.95 15.11
N SER A 104 0.40 -60.31 14.00
CA SER A 104 0.13 -58.90 13.80
C SER A 104 -0.15 -58.56 12.35
N PHE A 105 -0.82 -57.43 12.17
CA PHE A 105 -0.94 -56.75 10.90
C PHE A 105 -0.66 -55.27 11.10
N THR A 106 -0.37 -54.56 10.03
CA THR A 106 -0.16 -53.12 10.06
C THR A 106 -1.38 -52.42 9.46
N LEU A 107 -1.89 -51.42 10.17
CA LEU A 107 -2.93 -50.50 9.70
C LEU A 107 -2.27 -49.16 9.37
N HIS A 108 -2.56 -48.61 8.19
CA HIS A 108 -2.02 -47.33 7.73
C HIS A 108 -3.18 -46.43 7.31
N PRO A 109 -3.48 -45.38 8.07
CA PRO A 109 -4.40 -44.34 7.61
C PRO A 109 -3.93 -43.71 6.29
N VAL A 110 -4.87 -43.17 5.52
CA VAL A 110 -4.58 -42.42 4.28
C VAL A 110 -4.85 -40.95 4.55
N ASP A 111 -3.76 -40.21 4.79
CA ASP A 111 -3.72 -38.76 4.98
C ASP A 111 -4.21 -38.00 3.74
N ASN A 112 -5.05 -36.98 3.93
CA ASN A 112 -5.55 -36.16 2.84
C ASN A 112 -5.47 -34.64 3.15
N SER A 113 -6.41 -33.83 2.67
CA SER A 113 -6.39 -32.38 2.92
C SER A 113 -7.80 -31.78 2.98
N VAL A 114 -8.80 -32.63 3.25
CA VAL A 114 -10.23 -32.30 3.28
C VAL A 114 -10.72 -32.65 4.67
N GLU A 115 -11.38 -31.70 5.33
CA GLU A 115 -12.06 -31.94 6.60
C GLU A 115 -13.15 -33.00 6.42
N ASP A 116 -12.97 -34.14 7.07
CA ASP A 116 -13.87 -35.28 7.12
C ASP A 116 -14.40 -35.53 8.56
N GLU A 117 -15.42 -36.39 8.69
CA GLU A 117 -15.82 -36.91 10.01
C GLU A 117 -14.90 -38.06 10.45
N ASP A 118 -14.72 -38.23 11.77
CA ASP A 118 -14.01 -39.37 12.36
C ASP A 118 -14.54 -40.71 11.82
N ARG A 119 -13.63 -41.61 11.46
CA ARG A 119 -13.95 -42.89 10.81
C ARG A 119 -13.67 -44.07 11.71
N THR A 120 -14.47 -45.12 11.58
CA THR A 120 -14.26 -46.37 12.34
C THR A 120 -14.04 -47.57 11.43
N VAL A 121 -13.15 -48.46 11.87
CA VAL A 121 -12.87 -49.76 11.25
C VAL A 121 -12.96 -50.82 12.32
N THR A 122 -13.81 -51.82 12.09
CA THR A 122 -13.99 -52.97 12.98
C THR A 122 -13.31 -54.19 12.38
N PHE A 123 -12.45 -54.82 13.17
CA PHE A 123 -11.78 -56.08 12.86
C PHE A 123 -12.35 -57.17 13.77
N GLU A 124 -12.86 -58.26 13.21
CA GLU A 124 -13.46 -59.37 13.96
C GLU A 124 -12.80 -60.69 13.57
N ILE A 125 -12.30 -61.45 14.54
CA ILE A 125 -11.77 -62.80 14.32
C ILE A 125 -12.98 -63.71 14.12
N THR A 126 -13.21 -64.18 12.90
CA THR A 126 -14.38 -65.02 12.58
C THR A 126 -14.05 -66.49 12.49
N ASN A 127 -12.79 -66.84 12.18
CA ASN A 127 -12.38 -68.22 12.06
C ASN A 127 -10.88 -68.40 12.35
N VAL A 128 -10.54 -69.54 12.94
CA VAL A 128 -9.16 -69.99 13.17
C VAL A 128 -9.04 -71.46 12.79
N THR A 129 -7.88 -71.87 12.30
CA THR A 129 -7.61 -73.27 11.93
C THR A 129 -7.55 -74.19 13.16
N GLU A 130 -7.70 -75.50 12.95
CA GLU A 130 -7.66 -76.51 14.03
C GLU A 130 -6.42 -76.37 14.93
N GLY A 131 -6.64 -76.36 16.25
CA GLY A 131 -5.62 -76.22 17.28
C GLY A 131 -5.50 -74.80 17.87
N PHE A 132 -6.37 -73.88 17.41
CA PHE A 132 -6.55 -72.54 17.93
C PHE A 132 -8.01 -72.34 18.33
N ASP A 133 -8.25 -71.55 19.37
CA ASP A 133 -9.57 -71.09 19.81
C ASP A 133 -9.62 -69.56 19.82
N ILE A 134 -10.79 -68.99 19.58
CA ILE A 134 -11.03 -67.55 19.70
C ILE A 134 -11.26 -67.22 21.19
N GLY A 135 -10.58 -66.21 21.70
CA GLY A 135 -10.70 -65.74 23.08
C GLY A 135 -11.90 -64.83 23.30
N THR A 136 -11.95 -64.15 24.45
CA THR A 136 -13.10 -63.31 24.82
C THR A 136 -13.16 -61.99 24.06
N THR A 137 -12.02 -61.54 23.53
CA THR A 137 -11.91 -60.29 22.76
C THR A 137 -11.68 -60.64 21.29
N GLU A 138 -12.76 -61.01 20.61
CA GLU A 138 -12.73 -61.38 19.19
C GLU A 138 -12.82 -60.19 18.25
N SER A 139 -13.24 -59.02 18.74
CA SER A 139 -13.38 -57.79 17.95
C SER A 139 -12.48 -56.65 18.47
N LEU A 140 -11.95 -55.85 17.54
CA LEU A 140 -11.20 -54.63 17.79
C LEU A 140 -11.74 -53.49 16.91
N VAL A 141 -12.01 -52.34 17.51
CA VAL A 141 -12.36 -51.12 16.80
C VAL A 141 -11.14 -50.20 16.74
N ALA A 142 -10.82 -49.74 15.53
CA ALA A 142 -9.88 -48.66 15.28
C ALA A 142 -10.65 -47.41 14.87
N THR A 143 -10.38 -46.29 15.55
CA THR A 143 -10.88 -44.96 15.19
C THR A 143 -9.76 -44.17 14.52
N ILE A 144 -10.05 -43.62 13.34
CA ILE A 144 -9.17 -42.71 12.60
C ILE A 144 -9.78 -41.32 12.72
N GLU A 145 -9.08 -40.41 13.39
CA GLU A 145 -9.49 -39.02 13.63
C GLU A 145 -8.98 -38.13 12.49
N ASP A 146 -9.86 -37.28 11.96
CA ASP A 146 -9.51 -36.25 10.98
C ASP A 146 -8.56 -35.22 11.64
N ASP A 147 -7.48 -34.83 10.95
CA ASP A 147 -6.55 -33.83 11.49
C ASP A 147 -6.59 -32.48 10.76
N GLU A 148 -7.47 -32.35 9.78
CA GLU A 148 -7.80 -31.10 9.13
C GLU A 148 -8.58 -30.21 10.09
N ALA A 149 -8.15 -28.95 10.17
CA ALA A 149 -8.97 -27.93 10.81
C ALA A 149 -10.12 -27.54 9.87
N PRO A 150 -11.29 -27.13 10.42
CA PRO A 150 -12.33 -26.57 9.60
C PRO A 150 -11.78 -25.48 8.71
N ALA A 151 -11.97 -25.61 7.40
CA ALA A 151 -11.69 -24.51 6.50
C ALA A 151 -12.69 -23.41 6.86
N GLU A 152 -12.34 -22.49 7.75
CA GLU A 152 -13.19 -21.34 8.03
C GLU A 152 -13.37 -20.60 6.70
N LEU A 153 -14.48 -20.84 5.99
CA LEU A 153 -14.80 -20.21 4.70
C LEU A 153 -15.19 -18.75 4.90
N VAL A 154 -14.68 -18.11 5.94
CA VAL A 154 -14.96 -16.74 6.30
C VAL A 154 -13.84 -15.87 5.75
N ALA A 155 -14.23 -14.87 4.97
CA ALA A 155 -13.29 -13.88 4.47
C ALA A 155 -13.07 -12.81 5.55
N LYS A 156 -11.82 -12.49 5.85
CA LYS A 156 -11.49 -11.43 6.82
C LYS A 156 -11.26 -10.12 6.06
N ALA A 157 -11.93 -9.05 6.49
CA ALA A 157 -11.85 -7.73 5.88
C ALA A 157 -10.86 -6.83 6.63
N ASP A 158 -9.88 -6.28 5.90
CA ASP A 158 -8.82 -5.42 6.41
C ASP A 158 -8.60 -4.22 5.50
N PHE A 159 -8.32 -3.04 6.07
CA PHE A 159 -7.81 -1.93 5.28
C PHE A 159 -6.39 -2.23 4.78
N SER A 160 -6.13 -1.97 3.49
CA SER A 160 -4.80 -2.07 2.91
C SER A 160 -4.59 -1.01 1.82
N PRO A 161 -3.70 -0.02 2.02
CA PRO A 161 -2.89 0.22 3.22
C PRO A 161 -3.73 0.67 4.44
N ALA A 162 -3.13 0.68 5.64
CA ALA A 162 -3.75 1.13 6.90
C ALA A 162 -3.87 2.66 7.05
N SER A 163 -3.28 3.42 6.14
CA SER A 163 -3.28 4.88 6.18
C SER A 163 -3.07 5.46 4.79
N GLY A 164 -3.44 6.73 4.66
CA GLY A 164 -3.25 7.52 3.46
C GLY A 164 -3.13 8.99 3.78
N SER A 165 -2.88 9.79 2.75
CA SER A 165 -2.85 11.24 2.86
C SER A 165 -3.66 11.82 1.71
N LEU A 166 -4.51 12.80 2.01
CA LEU A 166 -5.31 13.51 1.02
C LEU A 166 -4.99 14.99 1.12
N SER A 167 -4.55 15.62 0.04
CA SER A 167 -4.33 17.07 -0.02
C SER A 167 -5.60 17.82 -0.43
N ARG A 168 -5.81 19.05 0.07
CA ARG A 168 -6.95 19.90 -0.29
C ARG A 168 -7.08 20.16 -1.79
N ASN A 169 -5.95 20.10 -2.51
CA ASN A 169 -5.86 20.36 -3.95
C ASN A 169 -5.95 19.08 -4.79
N GLN A 170 -6.11 17.91 -4.17
CA GLN A 170 -6.21 16.64 -4.85
C GLN A 170 -7.66 16.38 -5.27
N ALA A 171 -8.12 17.06 -6.32
CA ALA A 171 -9.51 16.99 -6.79
C ALA A 171 -9.97 15.56 -7.13
N ALA A 172 -9.05 14.70 -7.59
CA ALA A 172 -9.34 13.28 -7.86
C ALA A 172 -9.64 12.46 -6.59
N GLY A 173 -9.23 12.95 -5.41
CA GLY A 173 -9.31 12.22 -4.15
C GLY A 173 -8.27 11.11 -4.03
N ILE A 174 -8.45 10.27 -3.02
CA ILE A 174 -7.76 8.99 -2.86
C ILE A 174 -8.77 7.85 -2.89
N GLU A 175 -8.34 6.69 -3.37
CA GLU A 175 -9.08 5.44 -3.21
C GLU A 175 -8.62 4.74 -1.92
N ILE A 176 -9.58 4.31 -1.11
CA ILE A 176 -9.37 3.56 0.12
C ILE A 176 -9.89 2.15 -0.11
N THR A 177 -9.01 1.16 0.06
CA THR A 177 -9.30 -0.24 -0.27
C THR A 177 -9.38 -1.09 1.00
N ILE A 178 -10.41 -1.93 1.04
CA ILE A 178 -10.57 -3.01 2.01
C ILE A 178 -10.35 -4.32 1.25
N VAL A 179 -9.35 -5.09 1.66
CA VAL A 179 -9.00 -6.38 1.05
C VAL A 179 -9.61 -7.51 1.87
N PHE A 180 -9.94 -8.60 1.18
CA PHE A 180 -10.41 -9.83 1.80
C PHE A 180 -9.30 -10.88 1.82
N SER A 181 -9.19 -11.63 2.91
CA SER A 181 -8.18 -12.71 3.05
C SER A 181 -8.32 -13.84 2.03
N ARG A 182 -9.49 -13.93 1.38
CA ARG A 182 -9.82 -14.86 0.29
C ARG A 182 -10.98 -14.30 -0.54
N PRO A 183 -11.23 -14.81 -1.76
CA PRO A 183 -12.45 -14.47 -2.50
C PRO A 183 -13.71 -14.79 -1.68
N LEU A 184 -14.71 -13.90 -1.71
CA LEU A 184 -15.92 -14.09 -0.92
C LEU A 184 -16.72 -15.33 -1.38
N PRO A 185 -17.20 -16.18 -0.45
CA PRO A 185 -18.01 -17.35 -0.81
C PRO A 185 -19.43 -16.97 -1.27
N ALA A 186 -19.93 -15.81 -0.83
CA ALA A 186 -21.24 -15.26 -1.15
C ALA A 186 -21.17 -13.73 -1.19
N ALA A 187 -22.25 -13.07 -1.62
CA ALA A 187 -22.33 -11.61 -1.52
C ALA A 187 -22.50 -11.19 -0.06
N GLY A 188 -21.90 -10.07 0.32
CA GLY A 188 -21.97 -9.49 1.67
C GLY A 188 -21.69 -7.99 1.66
N LYS A 189 -21.61 -7.40 2.84
CA LYS A 189 -21.44 -5.96 3.04
C LYS A 189 -20.38 -5.65 4.07
N VAL A 190 -19.74 -4.49 3.89
CA VAL A 190 -18.82 -3.89 4.85
C VAL A 190 -19.33 -2.50 5.22
N ALA A 191 -19.63 -2.29 6.51
CA ALA A 191 -20.03 -1.00 7.04
C ALA A 191 -18.81 -0.24 7.60
N VAL A 192 -18.58 0.97 7.12
CA VAL A 192 -17.47 1.82 7.51
C VAL A 192 -18.00 3.10 8.15
N GLU A 193 -17.51 3.45 9.34
CA GLU A 193 -17.85 4.70 10.02
C GLU A 193 -16.67 5.67 9.97
N LEU A 194 -16.95 6.94 9.70
CA LEU A 194 -15.97 8.00 9.75
C LEU A 194 -16.03 8.73 11.09
N SER A 195 -14.89 8.85 11.77
CA SER A 195 -14.73 9.56 13.03
C SER A 195 -13.54 10.53 13.00
N GLY A 196 -13.57 11.53 13.90
CA GLY A 196 -12.52 12.55 14.05
C GLY A 196 -13.01 13.96 13.71
N GLY A 197 -12.61 14.95 14.53
CA GLY A 197 -13.04 16.36 14.42
C GLY A 197 -12.58 17.09 13.15
N ALA A 198 -11.84 16.42 12.27
CA ALA A 198 -11.35 16.95 11.00
C ALA A 198 -12.38 16.88 9.85
N TYR A 199 -13.49 16.16 10.04
CA TYR A 199 -14.43 15.87 8.95
C TYR A 199 -15.34 17.06 8.60
N GLU A 200 -15.81 17.85 9.56
CA GLU A 200 -16.90 18.83 9.36
C GLU A 200 -16.64 19.76 8.14
N GLY A 201 -17.22 19.39 7.00
CA GLY A 201 -17.14 20.12 5.74
C GLY A 201 -15.82 20.04 4.95
N ARG A 202 -14.87 19.16 5.27
CA ARG A 202 -13.52 19.13 4.61
C ARG A 202 -13.31 17.98 3.62
N VAL A 203 -13.96 16.85 3.84
CA VAL A 203 -13.83 15.65 3.01
C VAL A 203 -15.23 15.15 2.66
N THR A 204 -15.39 14.67 1.44
CA THR A 204 -16.57 13.92 0.98
C THR A 204 -16.13 12.54 0.56
N THR A 205 -17.05 11.59 0.53
CA THR A 205 -16.77 10.23 0.07
C THR A 205 -17.66 9.86 -1.10
N GLU A 206 -17.22 8.87 -1.86
CA GLU A 206 -18.03 8.21 -2.88
C GLU A 206 -17.93 6.69 -2.68
N PRO A 207 -19.02 6.00 -2.31
CA PRO A 207 -20.38 6.53 -2.05
C PRO A 207 -20.44 7.58 -0.92
N ALA A 208 -21.48 8.41 -0.92
CA ALA A 208 -21.65 9.45 0.10
C ALA A 208 -22.01 8.84 1.47
N LEU A 209 -21.48 9.44 2.55
CA LEU A 209 -21.83 9.09 3.92
C LEU A 209 -23.34 9.30 4.16
N ASN A 210 -23.97 8.38 4.86
CA ASN A 210 -25.35 8.55 5.31
C ASN A 210 -25.44 9.61 6.45
N GLY A 211 -26.66 9.95 6.87
CA GLY A 211 -26.90 10.96 7.92
C GLY A 211 -26.26 10.66 9.28
N ASN A 212 -25.72 9.45 9.49
CA ASN A 212 -25.02 9.01 10.69
C ASN A 212 -23.50 8.90 10.48
N GLY A 213 -22.95 9.37 9.36
CA GLY A 213 -21.51 9.31 9.08
C GLY A 213 -20.99 7.92 8.71
N LYS A 214 -21.85 7.08 8.11
CA LYS A 214 -21.48 5.70 7.71
C LYS A 214 -21.60 5.46 6.21
N LEU A 215 -20.75 4.56 5.72
CA LEU A 215 -20.79 3.96 4.40
C LEU A 215 -21.20 2.50 4.51
N GLU A 216 -21.97 2.02 3.55
CA GLU A 216 -22.23 0.60 3.34
C GLU A 216 -21.70 0.23 1.97
N LEU A 217 -20.74 -0.70 1.94
CA LEU A 217 -20.08 -1.17 0.72
C LEU A 217 -20.57 -2.58 0.42
N GLU A 218 -21.20 -2.76 -0.73
CA GLU A 218 -21.63 -4.07 -1.23
C GLU A 218 -20.42 -4.81 -1.84
N ALA A 219 -20.26 -6.08 -1.49
CA ALA A 219 -19.22 -6.95 -1.98
C ALA A 219 -19.85 -8.19 -2.64
N PRO A 220 -19.73 -8.38 -3.96
CA PRO A 220 -20.31 -9.54 -4.63
C PRO A 220 -19.55 -10.84 -4.30
N ALA A 221 -20.20 -11.99 -4.52
CA ALA A 221 -19.53 -13.29 -4.42
C ALA A 221 -18.30 -13.34 -5.35
N GLY A 222 -17.20 -13.92 -4.87
CA GLY A 222 -15.91 -13.96 -5.55
C GLY A 222 -15.08 -12.67 -5.46
N ALA A 223 -15.59 -11.58 -4.86
CA ALA A 223 -14.81 -10.37 -4.66
C ALA A 223 -13.58 -10.63 -3.77
N THR A 224 -12.46 -10.00 -4.12
CA THR A 224 -11.23 -10.02 -3.31
C THR A 224 -10.98 -8.70 -2.58
N SER A 225 -11.77 -7.67 -2.89
CA SER A 225 -11.69 -6.35 -2.26
C SER A 225 -12.95 -5.54 -2.54
N VAL A 226 -13.16 -4.51 -1.73
CA VAL A 226 -14.07 -3.38 -2.01
C VAL A 226 -13.34 -2.07 -1.78
N SER A 227 -13.76 -1.01 -2.45
CA SER A 227 -13.17 0.32 -2.29
C SER A 227 -14.22 1.42 -2.26
N PHE A 228 -13.81 2.56 -1.71
CA PHE A 228 -14.53 3.83 -1.79
C PHE A 228 -13.51 4.95 -1.94
N SER A 229 -13.95 6.11 -2.43
CA SER A 229 -13.06 7.27 -2.56
C SER A 229 -13.32 8.32 -1.48
N ALA A 230 -12.28 9.04 -1.11
CA ALA A 230 -12.34 10.23 -0.27
C ALA A 230 -11.79 11.43 -1.05
N LYS A 231 -12.56 12.51 -1.16
CA LYS A 231 -12.27 13.71 -1.96
C LYS A 231 -12.30 14.98 -1.08
N PRO A 232 -11.45 15.97 -1.36
CA PRO A 232 -11.45 17.21 -0.59
C PRO A 232 -12.68 18.05 -0.97
N VAL A 233 -13.23 18.77 0.00
CA VAL A 233 -14.26 19.78 -0.25
C VAL A 233 -13.60 21.07 -0.70
N PHE A 234 -13.95 21.54 -1.89
CA PHE A 234 -13.42 22.78 -2.44
C PHE A 234 -13.80 23.98 -1.55
N GLY A 235 -12.83 24.85 -1.27
CA GLY A 235 -13.03 26.05 -0.43
C GLY A 235 -12.99 25.80 1.08
N ALA A 236 -12.90 24.56 1.54
CA ALA A 236 -12.74 24.27 2.97
C ALA A 236 -11.37 24.75 3.49
N SER A 237 -11.36 25.30 4.71
CA SER A 237 -10.13 25.70 5.42
C SER A 237 -9.49 24.50 6.11
N TRP A 238 -8.19 24.31 5.90
CA TRP A 238 -7.40 23.21 6.47
C TRP A 238 -6.32 23.80 7.38
N ASP A 239 -6.71 24.11 8.62
CA ASP A 239 -5.88 24.73 9.64
C ASP A 239 -5.01 23.69 10.37
N GLY A 240 -3.73 23.59 9.98
CA GLY A 240 -2.79 22.62 10.55
C GLY A 240 -3.12 21.16 10.23
N ASP A 241 -2.18 20.27 10.54
CA ASP A 241 -2.33 18.84 10.22
C ASP A 241 -3.49 18.25 11.04
N LYS A 242 -4.41 17.57 10.36
CA LYS A 242 -5.52 16.83 10.97
C LYS A 242 -5.51 15.36 10.54
N THR A 243 -6.21 14.53 11.29
CA THR A 243 -6.44 13.12 10.93
C THR A 243 -7.92 12.80 11.04
N ALA A 244 -8.44 12.16 10.00
CA ALA A 244 -9.73 11.50 9.95
C ALA A 244 -9.53 9.99 10.06
N THR A 245 -10.42 9.27 10.74
CA THR A 245 -10.31 7.83 10.92
C THR A 245 -11.55 7.14 10.36
N PHE A 246 -11.36 6.27 9.37
CA PHE A 246 -12.40 5.35 8.93
C PHE A 246 -12.26 4.03 9.70
N THR A 247 -13.36 3.46 10.17
CA THR A 247 -13.36 2.21 10.94
C THR A 247 -14.39 1.23 10.40
N ILE A 248 -13.99 -0.03 10.20
CA ILE A 248 -14.92 -1.13 9.88
C ILE A 248 -15.75 -1.46 11.13
N THR A 249 -17.04 -1.14 11.10
CA THR A 249 -17.94 -1.24 12.25
C THR A 249 -18.84 -2.47 12.20
N ALA A 250 -19.17 -2.98 11.02
CA ALA A 250 -19.93 -4.22 10.85
C ALA A 250 -19.59 -4.88 9.52
N THR A 251 -19.78 -6.20 9.46
CA THR A 251 -19.65 -7.04 8.27
C THR A 251 -20.80 -8.04 8.25
N ASP A 252 -21.20 -8.52 7.08
CA ASP A 252 -22.19 -9.60 6.91
C ASP A 252 -21.82 -10.53 5.74
N GLY A 253 -22.69 -11.51 5.42
CA GLY A 253 -22.55 -12.32 4.20
C GLY A 253 -21.31 -13.24 4.16
N GLY A 254 -20.86 -13.75 5.32
CA GLY A 254 -19.66 -14.60 5.41
C GLY A 254 -18.36 -13.80 5.45
N ILE A 255 -18.43 -12.51 5.78
CA ILE A 255 -17.30 -11.63 6.05
C ILE A 255 -17.15 -11.43 7.55
N GLU A 256 -15.94 -11.62 8.07
CA GLU A 256 -15.53 -11.24 9.41
C GLU A 256 -14.60 -10.04 9.41
N LYS A 257 -14.57 -9.34 10.54
CA LYS A 257 -13.59 -8.29 10.82
C LYS A 257 -12.20 -8.92 10.92
N GLY A 258 -11.25 -8.41 10.15
CA GLY A 258 -9.84 -8.74 10.28
C GLY A 258 -9.19 -8.06 11.49
N THR A 259 -7.94 -7.66 11.32
CA THR A 259 -7.11 -7.04 12.36
C THR A 259 -6.87 -5.54 12.13
N GLN A 260 -6.73 -5.11 10.88
CA GLN A 260 -6.55 -3.73 10.44
C GLN A 260 -7.92 -3.07 10.16
N LEU A 261 -8.68 -2.86 11.22
CA LEU A 261 -10.06 -2.33 11.15
C LEU A 261 -10.15 -0.82 11.02
N SER A 262 -9.04 -0.11 11.11
CA SER A 262 -9.00 1.35 11.02
C SER A 262 -8.06 1.82 9.91
N PHE A 263 -8.50 2.85 9.19
CA PHE A 263 -7.70 3.59 8.22
C PHE A 263 -7.52 5.03 8.70
N ALA A 264 -6.27 5.44 8.88
CA ALA A 264 -5.94 6.82 9.22
C ALA A 264 -5.76 7.66 7.93
N LEU A 265 -6.68 8.57 7.69
CA LEU A 265 -6.58 9.57 6.63
C LEU A 265 -5.95 10.85 7.16
N ASN A 266 -4.71 11.11 6.74
CA ASN A 266 -4.01 12.34 7.06
C ASN A 266 -4.47 13.47 6.12
N LEU A 267 -4.82 14.60 6.72
CA LEU A 267 -5.20 15.84 6.05
C LEU A 267 -4.12 16.88 6.42
N PRO A 268 -3.01 16.95 5.69
CA PRO A 268 -1.96 17.92 5.97
C PRO A 268 -2.53 19.33 5.85
N GLY A 269 -2.38 20.13 6.89
CA GLY A 269 -2.89 21.50 6.89
C GLY A 269 -2.04 22.41 6.03
N GLU A 270 -2.54 23.62 5.80
CA GLU A 270 -1.64 24.69 5.40
C GLU A 270 -0.65 24.97 6.53
N ALA A 271 0.57 25.38 6.16
CA ALA A 271 1.57 25.77 7.14
C ALA A 271 0.94 26.75 8.14
N PRO A 272 1.23 26.62 9.45
CA PRO A 272 0.70 27.56 10.44
C PRO A 272 1.13 29.00 10.11
N VAL A 273 0.67 29.97 10.90
CA VAL A 273 1.26 31.33 10.90
C VAL A 273 2.80 31.27 10.93
N SER A 274 3.38 30.21 11.54
CA SER A 274 4.76 29.80 11.30
C SER A 274 4.94 29.11 9.94
N GLY A 275 5.49 29.81 8.94
CA GLY A 275 5.62 29.31 7.57
C GLY A 275 5.07 30.22 6.48
N ARG A 276 4.46 31.36 6.85
CA ARG A 276 4.16 32.43 5.88
C ARG A 276 5.46 33.10 5.41
N PRO A 277 5.60 33.42 4.11
CA PRO A 277 6.75 34.16 3.59
C PRO A 277 7.01 35.44 4.37
N LYS A 278 8.14 35.52 5.07
CA LYS A 278 8.51 36.76 5.77
C LYS A 278 9.38 37.63 4.88
N SER A 279 10.42 37.05 4.32
CA SER A 279 11.34 37.76 3.45
C SER A 279 12.06 36.79 2.52
N TRP A 280 12.62 37.33 1.45
CA TRP A 280 13.65 36.64 0.69
C TRP A 280 14.72 37.62 0.24
N GLU A 281 15.94 37.13 0.11
CA GLU A 281 17.09 37.92 -0.34
C GLU A 281 17.88 37.12 -1.37
N SER A 282 18.07 37.68 -2.56
CA SER A 282 18.93 37.13 -3.61
C SER A 282 20.19 37.96 -3.77
N ILE A 283 21.31 37.25 -3.89
CA ILE A 283 22.64 37.82 -4.08
C ILE A 283 23.30 37.12 -5.27
N ALA A 284 23.79 37.91 -6.23
CA ALA A 284 24.68 37.44 -7.29
C ALA A 284 25.64 38.56 -7.72
N SER A 285 26.91 38.20 -7.99
CA SER A 285 28.01 39.04 -8.51
C SER A 285 27.73 40.55 -8.66
N GLY A 286 27.73 41.29 -7.54
CA GLY A 286 27.64 42.76 -7.52
C GLY A 286 26.24 43.36 -7.38
N TRP A 287 25.19 42.54 -7.24
CA TRP A 287 23.86 43.02 -6.87
C TRP A 287 23.24 42.22 -5.72
N ARG A 288 22.40 42.91 -4.94
CA ARG A 288 21.55 42.36 -3.89
C ARG A 288 20.12 42.82 -4.12
N PHE A 289 19.16 41.92 -3.95
CA PHE A 289 17.74 42.28 -3.92
C PHE A 289 17.05 41.54 -2.79
N LYS A 290 16.24 42.26 -2.01
CA LYS A 290 15.51 41.72 -0.87
C LYS A 290 14.07 42.19 -0.92
N GLU A 291 13.13 41.29 -0.60
CA GLU A 291 11.74 41.63 -0.31
C GLU A 291 11.36 41.20 1.09
N THR A 292 10.46 41.95 1.73
CA THR A 292 9.89 41.63 3.04
C THR A 292 8.40 41.94 3.01
N TYR A 293 7.59 41.03 3.57
CA TYR A 293 6.14 41.07 3.49
C TYR A 293 5.54 41.39 4.86
N GLU A 294 4.59 42.33 4.89
CA GLU A 294 3.65 42.50 6.00
C GLU A 294 2.29 41.96 5.58
N TYR A 295 1.56 41.37 6.52
CA TYR A 295 0.24 40.76 6.26
C TYR A 295 -0.88 41.50 7.00
N ASP A 296 -2.07 41.50 6.41
CA ASP A 296 -3.29 41.93 7.09
C ASP A 296 -3.84 40.83 8.03
N GLU A 297 -4.92 41.12 8.75
CA GLU A 297 -5.57 40.18 9.67
C GLU A 297 -6.12 38.93 8.96
N ALA A 298 -6.47 39.05 7.67
CA ALA A 298 -6.90 37.93 6.83
C ALA A 298 -5.73 37.10 6.28
N GLY A 299 -4.49 37.56 6.49
CA GLY A 299 -3.27 36.90 6.05
C GLY A 299 -2.88 37.13 4.61
N ARG A 300 -3.42 38.16 3.97
CA ARG A 300 -3.01 38.62 2.63
C ARG A 300 -1.89 39.63 2.77
N ILE A 301 -1.05 39.77 1.74
CA ILE A 301 0.06 40.73 1.75
C ILE A 301 -0.54 42.14 1.86
N ALA A 302 -0.30 42.85 2.95
CA ALA A 302 -0.70 44.25 3.12
C ALA A 302 0.38 45.19 2.58
N LYS A 303 1.66 44.86 2.80
CA LYS A 303 2.79 45.62 2.27
C LYS A 303 3.90 44.71 1.77
N LYS A 304 4.59 45.17 0.72
CA LYS A 304 5.84 44.60 0.25
C LYS A 304 6.92 45.67 0.29
N HIS A 305 7.88 45.49 1.19
CA HIS A 305 9.10 46.29 1.24
C HIS A 305 10.12 45.66 0.32
N TRP A 306 10.80 46.45 -0.49
CA TRP A 306 11.88 45.97 -1.35
C TRP A 306 13.13 46.82 -1.16
N GLU A 307 14.28 46.17 -1.24
CA GLU A 307 15.61 46.79 -1.26
C GLU A 307 16.37 46.24 -2.46
N LYS A 308 17.00 47.12 -3.23
CA LYS A 308 17.86 46.77 -4.36
C LYS A 308 19.17 47.52 -4.25
N GLU A 309 20.28 46.81 -4.37
CA GLU A 309 21.63 47.37 -4.36
C GLU A 309 22.35 47.04 -5.67
N THR A 310 22.53 48.03 -6.55
CA THR A 310 23.32 47.89 -7.80
C THR A 310 23.73 49.27 -8.39
N PRO A 311 24.95 49.80 -8.16
CA PRO A 311 25.87 49.60 -7.04
C PRO A 311 25.42 50.35 -5.76
N ALA A 312 24.40 51.20 -5.85
CA ALA A 312 23.84 51.95 -4.72
C ALA A 312 22.54 51.33 -4.22
N LEU A 313 22.24 51.52 -2.94
CA LEU A 313 21.00 51.07 -2.31
C LEU A 313 19.82 51.96 -2.73
N SER A 314 18.75 51.30 -3.16
CA SER A 314 17.42 51.88 -3.39
C SER A 314 16.40 51.01 -2.68
N GLN A 315 15.32 51.61 -2.18
CA GLN A 315 14.28 50.89 -1.46
C GLN A 315 12.92 51.53 -1.70
N GLY A 316 11.86 50.76 -1.46
CA GLY A 316 10.49 51.24 -1.57
C GLY A 316 9.50 50.35 -0.84
N THR A 317 8.25 50.75 -0.85
CA THR A 317 7.17 50.00 -0.20
C THR A 317 5.92 50.06 -1.08
N ALA A 318 5.49 48.89 -1.55
CA ALA A 318 4.20 48.74 -2.20
C ALA A 318 3.14 48.41 -1.13
N THR A 319 2.00 49.11 -1.16
CA THR A 319 0.85 48.85 -0.29
C THR A 319 -0.28 48.23 -1.10
N TYR A 320 -0.87 47.15 -0.59
CA TYR A 320 -1.87 46.35 -1.27
C TYR A 320 -3.23 46.57 -0.61
N GLN A 321 -4.27 46.70 -1.43
CA GLN A 321 -5.65 46.86 -0.99
C GLN A 321 -6.51 45.87 -1.75
N TYR A 322 -7.45 45.27 -1.03
CA TYR A 322 -8.27 44.17 -1.51
C TYR A 322 -9.74 44.55 -1.44
N ALA A 323 -10.52 44.06 -2.40
CA ALA A 323 -11.96 44.14 -2.37
C ALA A 323 -12.57 43.18 -1.32
N ASP A 324 -13.86 43.36 -1.02
CA ASP A 324 -14.60 42.56 -0.03
C ASP A 324 -14.58 41.05 -0.32
N ASN A 325 -14.49 40.67 -1.60
CA ASN A 325 -14.41 39.27 -2.02
C ASN A 325 -13.00 38.65 -1.86
N GLY A 326 -12.03 39.41 -1.37
CA GLY A 326 -10.67 38.95 -1.12
C GLY A 326 -9.68 39.19 -2.26
N LEU A 327 -10.13 39.56 -3.45
CA LEU A 327 -9.26 39.80 -4.61
C LEU A 327 -8.54 41.15 -4.51
N ILE A 328 -7.36 41.24 -5.12
CA ILE A 328 -6.60 42.48 -5.17
C ILE A 328 -7.38 43.53 -5.96
N GLU A 329 -7.52 44.72 -5.39
CA GLU A 329 -8.20 45.86 -6.01
C GLU A 329 -7.19 46.92 -6.43
N LYS A 330 -6.15 47.14 -5.61
CA LYS A 330 -5.19 48.21 -5.83
C LYS A 330 -3.83 47.90 -5.23
N VAL A 331 -2.78 48.32 -5.93
CA VAL A 331 -1.41 48.38 -5.42
C VAL A 331 -0.88 49.81 -5.55
N ILE A 332 -0.42 50.40 -4.45
CA ILE A 332 0.18 51.74 -4.40
C ILE A 332 1.69 51.57 -4.26
N TYR A 333 2.45 51.92 -5.29
CA TYR A 333 3.92 51.76 -5.30
C TYR A 333 4.63 52.91 -4.59
N TYR A 334 4.14 54.13 -4.81
CA TYR A 334 4.59 55.37 -4.16
C TYR A 334 3.55 56.47 -4.46
N PRO A 335 3.58 57.63 -3.77
CA PRO A 335 2.63 58.71 -4.03
C PRO A 335 2.58 59.09 -5.52
N GLY A 336 1.40 59.03 -6.11
CA GLY A 336 1.19 59.31 -7.54
C GLY A 336 1.51 58.14 -8.48
N ARG A 337 1.83 56.93 -7.99
CA ARG A 337 1.96 55.72 -8.81
C ARG A 337 1.20 54.55 -8.19
N GLU A 338 0.12 54.15 -8.85
CA GLU A 338 -0.73 53.04 -8.42
C GLU A 338 -1.09 52.14 -9.61
N GLU A 339 -1.54 50.94 -9.29
CA GLU A 339 -2.14 50.00 -10.23
C GLU A 339 -3.50 49.56 -9.70
N LEU A 340 -4.52 49.65 -10.55
CA LEU A 340 -5.90 49.29 -10.26
C LEU A 340 -6.20 47.94 -10.91
N PHE A 341 -6.86 47.04 -10.21
CA PHE A 341 -7.20 45.70 -10.69
C PHE A 341 -8.71 45.57 -10.83
N PHE A 342 -9.15 45.11 -11.99
CA PHE A 342 -10.55 44.99 -12.36
C PHE A 342 -10.92 43.52 -12.48
N GLN A 343 -12.09 43.19 -11.94
CA GLN A 343 -12.53 41.82 -11.78
C GLN A 343 -13.85 41.54 -12.50
N GLU A 344 -13.97 40.32 -13.04
CA GLU A 344 -15.20 39.76 -13.59
C GLU A 344 -15.29 38.29 -13.17
N ASN A 345 -16.48 37.83 -12.78
CA ASN A 345 -16.72 36.43 -12.39
C ASN A 345 -15.70 35.88 -11.39
N SER A 346 -15.35 36.68 -10.37
CA SER A 346 -14.37 36.35 -9.32
C SER A 346 -12.95 36.06 -9.85
N ARG A 347 -12.54 36.74 -10.93
CA ARG A 347 -11.17 36.72 -11.49
C ARG A 347 -10.73 38.12 -11.88
N ILE A 348 -9.43 38.38 -11.82
CA ILE A 348 -8.86 39.63 -12.31
C ILE A 348 -8.71 39.54 -13.83
N VAL A 349 -9.46 40.36 -14.57
CA VAL A 349 -9.43 40.36 -16.04
C VAL A 349 -8.57 41.47 -16.63
N ARG A 350 -8.30 42.51 -15.83
CA ARG A 350 -7.52 43.66 -16.28
C ARG A 350 -6.83 44.39 -15.13
N SER A 351 -5.68 45.00 -15.40
CA SER A 351 -5.08 46.01 -14.52
C SER A 351 -4.83 47.33 -15.27
N GLU A 352 -4.82 48.45 -14.57
CA GLU A 352 -4.46 49.77 -15.12
C GLU A 352 -3.39 50.43 -14.26
N THR A 353 -2.25 50.78 -14.86
CA THR A 353 -1.20 51.54 -14.18
C THR A 353 -1.45 53.04 -14.33
N ILE A 354 -1.62 53.73 -13.21
CA ILE A 354 -1.84 55.17 -13.13
C ILE A 354 -0.58 55.86 -12.61
N SER A 355 -0.12 56.90 -13.29
CA SER A 355 0.95 57.78 -12.84
C SER A 355 0.49 59.24 -12.88
N ASN A 356 0.52 59.91 -11.73
CA ASN A 356 0.08 61.29 -11.52
C ASN A 356 -1.32 61.56 -12.10
N GLY A 357 -2.25 60.64 -11.85
CA GLY A 357 -3.63 60.71 -12.33
C GLY A 357 -3.83 60.33 -13.81
N VAL A 358 -2.77 59.96 -14.52
CA VAL A 358 -2.83 59.55 -15.94
C VAL A 358 -2.63 58.05 -16.07
N LYS A 359 -3.53 57.36 -16.75
CA LYS A 359 -3.33 55.95 -17.12
C LYS A 359 -2.19 55.83 -18.14
N ILE A 360 -1.06 55.26 -17.75
CA ILE A 360 0.12 55.12 -18.61
C ILE A 360 0.24 53.73 -19.24
N ALA A 361 -0.40 52.72 -18.66
CA ALA A 361 -0.45 51.37 -19.19
C ALA A 361 -1.69 50.63 -18.68
N TYR A 362 -2.03 49.52 -19.34
CA TYR A 362 -2.96 48.53 -18.81
C TYR A 362 -2.58 47.12 -19.27
N SER A 363 -2.94 46.12 -18.48
CA SER A 363 -2.78 44.71 -18.83
C SER A 363 -4.14 44.03 -18.94
N GLU A 364 -4.32 43.16 -19.92
CA GLU A 364 -5.46 42.24 -20.01
C GLU A 364 -5.01 40.81 -19.69
N TYR A 365 -5.86 40.07 -18.99
CA TYR A 365 -5.55 38.75 -18.46
C TYR A 365 -6.49 37.69 -19.04
N GLU A 366 -5.92 36.68 -19.69
CA GLU A 366 -6.65 35.54 -20.25
C GLU A 366 -6.47 34.31 -19.35
N TYR A 367 -7.50 33.47 -19.27
CA TYR A 367 -7.48 32.23 -18.48
C TYR A 367 -7.78 31.02 -19.35
N ASN A 368 -7.14 29.89 -19.06
CA ASN A 368 -7.47 28.62 -19.72
C ASN A 368 -8.72 27.97 -19.13
N PHE A 369 -9.15 26.84 -19.72
CA PHE A 369 -10.31 26.08 -19.29
C PHE A 369 -10.22 25.58 -17.83
N PHE A 370 -9.01 25.34 -17.32
CA PHE A 370 -8.76 24.94 -15.92
C PHE A 370 -8.73 26.13 -14.95
N GLY A 371 -8.85 27.35 -15.45
CA GLY A 371 -8.84 28.57 -14.63
C GLY A 371 -7.44 29.10 -14.29
N ASN A 372 -6.37 28.57 -14.88
CA ASN A 372 -5.02 29.14 -14.73
C ASN A 372 -4.84 30.33 -15.69
N LEU A 373 -4.05 31.32 -15.29
CA LEU A 373 -3.74 32.50 -16.11
C LEU A 373 -2.93 32.08 -17.34
N SER A 374 -3.52 32.11 -18.53
CA SER A 374 -2.89 31.65 -19.77
C SER A 374 -2.17 32.76 -20.54
N ALA A 375 -2.54 34.02 -20.35
CA ALA A 375 -1.83 35.13 -20.97
C ALA A 375 -1.97 36.44 -20.19
N GLN A 376 -0.97 37.30 -20.35
CA GLN A 376 -1.01 38.71 -19.99
C GLN A 376 -0.65 39.53 -21.23
N VAL A 377 -1.48 40.50 -21.60
CA VAL A 377 -1.24 41.39 -22.73
C VAL A 377 -1.09 42.81 -22.23
N GLU A 378 0.06 43.43 -22.44
CA GLU A 378 0.38 44.76 -21.93
C GLU A 378 0.27 45.82 -23.03
N TYR A 379 -0.41 46.91 -22.69
CA TYR A 379 -0.62 48.05 -23.56
C TYR A 379 -0.07 49.33 -22.92
N HIS A 380 0.82 50.03 -23.61
CA HIS A 380 1.39 51.29 -23.13
C HIS A 380 0.87 52.50 -23.90
N ARG A 381 0.64 53.59 -23.16
CA ARG A 381 0.22 54.86 -23.71
C ARG A 381 1.34 55.50 -24.50
N GLN A 382 1.06 55.80 -25.77
CA GLN A 382 1.94 56.52 -26.67
C GLN A 382 1.83 58.04 -26.46
N PRO A 383 2.78 58.84 -26.98
CA PRO A 383 2.68 60.30 -26.94
C PRO A 383 1.39 60.85 -27.57
N SER A 384 0.82 60.15 -28.56
CA SER A 384 -0.47 60.47 -29.18
C SER A 384 -1.68 60.27 -28.26
N GLY A 385 -1.52 59.51 -27.16
CA GLY A 385 -2.59 59.08 -26.28
C GLY A 385 -3.21 57.72 -26.64
N GLU A 386 -2.87 57.15 -27.79
CA GLU A 386 -3.22 55.77 -28.15
C GLU A 386 -2.51 54.77 -27.24
N TYR A 387 -3.11 53.60 -27.03
CA TYR A 387 -2.46 52.49 -26.33
C TYR A 387 -2.08 51.42 -27.33
N LEU A 388 -0.78 51.11 -27.41
CA LEU A 388 -0.27 50.04 -28.27
C LEU A 388 0.13 48.86 -27.41
N GLN A 389 -0.20 47.66 -27.90
CA GLN A 389 0.28 46.43 -27.32
C GLN A 389 1.80 46.34 -27.48
N ASP A 390 2.57 46.29 -26.40
CA ASP A 390 4.03 46.17 -26.50
C ASP A 390 4.50 44.75 -26.19
N PHE A 391 3.87 44.11 -25.19
CA PHE A 391 4.23 42.78 -24.71
C PHE A 391 3.01 41.86 -24.71
N LYS A 392 3.22 40.59 -25.04
CA LYS A 392 2.30 39.51 -24.69
C LYS A 392 3.10 38.38 -24.04
N TYR A 393 2.69 38.01 -22.84
CA TYR A 393 3.17 36.83 -22.14
C TYR A 393 2.14 35.72 -22.30
N VAL A 394 2.60 34.53 -22.65
CA VAL A 394 1.77 33.32 -22.72
C VAL A 394 2.34 32.28 -21.76
N TYR A 395 1.48 31.66 -20.99
CA TYR A 395 1.83 30.71 -19.94
C TYR A 395 1.22 29.33 -20.24
N GLU A 396 2.08 28.33 -20.36
CA GLU A 396 1.69 26.93 -20.52
C GLU A 396 1.83 26.21 -19.18
N TYR A 397 0.95 25.24 -18.90
CA TYR A 397 0.90 24.53 -17.62
C TYR A 397 0.95 23.02 -17.82
N ASP A 398 1.46 22.30 -16.82
CA ASP A 398 1.31 20.85 -16.73
C ASP A 398 -0.03 20.47 -16.06
N ASN A 399 -0.27 19.16 -15.92
CA ASN A 399 -1.47 18.63 -15.29
C ASN A 399 -1.54 18.88 -13.77
N ASN A 400 -0.42 19.27 -13.13
CA ASN A 400 -0.37 19.62 -11.71
C ASN A 400 -0.64 21.11 -11.48
N GLY A 401 -0.78 21.90 -12.55
CA GLY A 401 -1.01 23.33 -12.50
C GLY A 401 0.28 24.14 -12.33
N ASP A 402 1.45 23.54 -12.61
CA ASP A 402 2.72 24.26 -12.66
C ASP A 402 3.00 24.80 -14.05
N ILE A 403 3.50 26.03 -14.10
CA ILE A 403 3.95 26.63 -15.35
C ILE A 403 5.09 25.81 -15.97
N THR A 404 4.94 25.37 -17.21
CA THR A 404 5.98 24.67 -17.97
C THR A 404 6.69 25.61 -18.92
N LYS A 405 6.01 26.62 -19.46
CA LYS A 405 6.62 27.67 -20.28
C LYS A 405 6.05 29.04 -20.01
N GLN A 406 6.91 30.05 -20.09
CA GLN A 406 6.55 31.44 -20.35
C GLN A 406 7.12 31.83 -21.71
N LEU A 407 6.25 32.25 -22.62
CA LEU A 407 6.63 32.81 -23.92
C LEU A 407 6.42 34.33 -23.86
N THR A 408 7.45 35.08 -24.24
CA THR A 408 7.40 36.55 -24.30
C THR A 408 7.43 36.99 -25.76
N TYR A 409 6.35 37.64 -26.19
CA TYR A 409 6.22 38.25 -27.49
C TYR A 409 6.36 39.76 -27.41
N LEU A 410 7.13 40.34 -28.34
CA LEU A 410 7.25 41.79 -28.51
C LEU A 410 6.53 42.24 -29.78
N ARG A 411 5.89 43.40 -29.73
CA ARG A 411 5.36 44.05 -30.93
C ARG A 411 6.49 44.66 -31.76
N LEU A 412 6.51 44.34 -33.05
CA LEU A 412 7.39 44.96 -34.02
C LEU A 412 6.87 46.34 -34.41
N ALA A 413 7.70 47.38 -34.23
CA ALA A 413 7.33 48.75 -34.58
C ALA A 413 7.01 48.93 -36.08
N SER A 414 7.63 48.14 -36.96
CA SER A 414 7.49 48.25 -38.41
C SER A 414 6.18 47.67 -38.96
N THR A 415 5.69 46.57 -38.38
CA THR A 415 4.54 45.82 -38.91
C THR A 415 3.36 45.77 -37.94
N GLY A 416 3.59 46.06 -36.67
CA GLY A 416 2.64 45.85 -35.57
C GLY A 416 2.42 44.38 -35.22
N ALA A 417 3.11 43.44 -35.87
CA ALA A 417 3.01 42.02 -35.57
C ALA A 417 3.75 41.65 -34.28
N LEU A 418 3.29 40.60 -33.61
CA LEU A 418 3.97 40.02 -32.46
C LEU A 418 5.04 39.03 -32.90
N GLU A 419 6.24 39.16 -32.35
CA GLU A 419 7.36 38.26 -32.57
C GLU A 419 7.77 37.62 -31.25
N LEU A 420 7.94 36.30 -31.23
CA LEU A 420 8.45 35.58 -30.07
C LEU A 420 9.91 35.97 -29.84
N LYS A 421 10.23 36.53 -28.67
CA LYS A 421 11.58 36.99 -28.32
C LYS A 421 12.26 36.13 -27.28
N SER A 422 11.50 35.61 -26.33
CA SER A 422 12.06 34.80 -25.24
C SER A 422 11.12 33.64 -24.93
N THR A 423 11.69 32.45 -24.73
CA THR A 423 11.01 31.30 -24.15
C THR A 423 11.74 30.88 -22.89
N ARG A 424 11.05 30.92 -21.76
CA ARG A 424 11.50 30.30 -20.51
C ARG A 424 10.76 29.00 -20.30
N THR A 425 11.48 27.88 -20.28
CA THR A 425 10.92 26.55 -20.03
C THR A 425 11.32 26.09 -18.63
N TYR A 426 10.37 25.67 -17.81
CA TYR A 426 10.59 25.16 -16.46
C TYR A 426 10.44 23.64 -16.44
N GLY A 427 11.19 22.98 -15.58
CA GLY A 427 11.14 21.53 -15.46
C GLY A 427 11.83 21.01 -14.21
N ALA A 428 11.90 19.68 -14.11
CA ALA A 428 12.44 18.97 -12.94
C ALA A 428 11.81 19.44 -11.63
N TYR A 429 10.48 19.61 -11.63
CA TYR A 429 9.76 20.09 -10.45
C TYR A 429 9.96 19.18 -9.24
N ILE A 430 10.21 19.80 -8.10
CA ILE A 430 10.20 19.18 -6.77
C ILE A 430 8.81 19.45 -6.18
N TYR A 431 8.06 18.38 -5.91
CA TYR A 431 6.68 18.43 -5.40
C TYR A 431 6.59 18.84 -3.93
N SER A 432 7.15 20.01 -3.63
CA SER A 432 7.01 20.76 -2.39
C SER A 432 6.39 22.11 -2.72
N LEU A 433 5.62 22.67 -1.79
CA LEU A 433 5.02 24.00 -1.96
C LEU A 433 6.08 25.03 -2.35
N ASN A 434 5.76 25.88 -3.34
CA ASN A 434 6.56 27.03 -3.71
C ASN A 434 5.95 28.33 -3.18
N PRO A 435 6.40 28.81 -2.00
CA PRO A 435 5.95 30.08 -1.44
C PRO A 435 6.43 31.32 -2.21
N PHE A 436 7.42 31.17 -3.10
CA PHE A 436 8.09 32.27 -3.81
C PHE A 436 8.16 31.96 -5.31
N PRO A 437 7.04 32.08 -6.04
CA PRO A 437 7.02 31.79 -7.47
C PRO A 437 8.00 32.70 -8.22
N MET A 438 8.71 32.14 -9.21
CA MET A 438 9.65 32.92 -10.03
C MET A 438 8.94 33.83 -11.04
N ILE A 439 7.64 33.61 -11.24
CA ILE A 439 6.78 34.38 -12.13
C ILE A 439 5.55 34.78 -11.34
N GLU A 440 5.29 36.08 -11.31
CA GLU A 440 4.09 36.68 -10.74
C GLU A 440 3.57 37.73 -11.73
N ALA A 441 2.44 37.44 -12.39
CA ALA A 441 1.78 38.36 -13.31
C ALA A 441 0.68 39.18 -12.61
N ILE A 442 0.03 38.59 -11.61
CA ILE A 442 -0.97 39.22 -10.76
C ILE A 442 -0.58 38.90 -9.32
N PRO A 443 -0.46 39.91 -8.44
CA PRO A 443 -0.11 39.67 -7.04
C PRO A 443 -1.01 38.62 -6.37
N GLY A 444 -0.39 37.63 -5.72
CA GLY A 444 -1.11 36.57 -5.01
C GLY A 444 -1.72 35.49 -5.89
N VAL A 445 -1.63 35.58 -7.23
CA VAL A 445 -2.00 34.48 -8.12
C VAL A 445 -0.83 33.53 -8.26
N LEU A 446 -0.94 32.35 -7.66
CA LEU A 446 0.12 31.35 -7.68
C LEU A 446 0.19 30.64 -9.05
N MET A 447 1.17 31.06 -9.88
CA MET A 447 1.38 30.50 -11.22
C MET A 447 2.34 29.30 -11.24
N GLN A 448 3.15 29.15 -10.18
CA GLN A 448 4.14 28.09 -10.04
C GLN A 448 3.98 27.48 -8.66
N ARG A 449 3.20 26.39 -8.56
CA ARG A 449 2.74 25.79 -7.30
C ARG A 449 3.84 25.01 -6.60
N HIS A 450 4.70 24.38 -7.39
CA HIS A 450 5.83 23.59 -6.93
C HIS A 450 7.17 24.23 -7.32
N LEU A 451 8.25 23.74 -6.72
CA LEU A 451 9.58 24.31 -6.88
C LEU A 451 10.23 23.82 -8.17
N PRO A 452 10.57 24.69 -9.14
CA PRO A 452 11.25 24.26 -10.36
C PRO A 452 12.69 23.81 -10.06
N GLY A 453 13.10 22.64 -10.53
CA GLY A 453 14.50 22.18 -10.42
C GLY A 453 15.39 22.69 -11.56
N THR A 454 14.79 23.19 -12.64
CA THR A 454 15.52 23.77 -13.78
C THR A 454 14.69 24.87 -14.44
N PHE A 455 15.37 25.78 -15.12
CA PHE A 455 14.75 26.52 -16.21
C PHE A 455 15.73 26.72 -17.37
N ARG A 456 15.22 26.70 -18.59
CA ARG A 456 15.96 26.97 -19.83
C ARG A 456 15.45 28.28 -20.41
N MET A 457 16.35 29.21 -20.74
CA MET A 457 16.02 30.50 -21.32
C MET A 457 16.58 30.56 -22.75
N ALA A 458 15.69 30.58 -23.72
CA ALA A 458 16.02 30.75 -25.14
C ALA A 458 15.61 32.16 -25.59
N GLU A 459 16.60 33.02 -25.84
CA GLU A 459 16.40 34.44 -26.14
C GLU A 459 17.57 34.98 -26.98
N ASN A 460 17.27 35.72 -28.06
CA ASN A 460 18.27 36.34 -28.94
C ASN A 460 19.40 35.37 -29.37
N GLU A 461 19.02 34.17 -29.85
CA GLU A 461 19.92 33.07 -30.25
C GLU A 461 20.73 32.41 -29.12
N ALA A 462 20.71 32.98 -27.90
CA ALA A 462 21.26 32.34 -26.73
C ALA A 462 20.28 31.32 -26.16
N ASP A 463 20.82 30.19 -25.72
CA ASP A 463 20.05 29.12 -25.10
C ASP A 463 20.78 28.63 -23.85
N LEU A 464 20.29 29.10 -22.70
CA LEU A 464 20.95 28.94 -21.42
C LEU A 464 20.13 28.04 -20.52
N LEU A 465 20.72 26.93 -20.08
CA LEU A 465 20.16 26.07 -19.05
C LEU A 465 20.64 26.50 -17.68
N TYR A 466 19.69 26.65 -16.76
CA TYR A 466 19.91 26.90 -15.35
C TYR A 466 19.39 25.72 -14.54
N THR A 467 20.21 25.29 -13.60
CA THR A 467 19.86 24.29 -12.59
C THR A 467 19.54 25.00 -11.28
N ILE A 468 18.49 24.54 -10.62
CA ILE A 468 18.03 25.06 -9.35
C ILE A 468 18.14 23.96 -8.31
N ARG A 469 18.80 24.28 -7.20
CA ARG A 469 18.85 23.43 -6.01
C ARG A 469 18.25 24.17 -4.83
N TYR A 470 17.58 23.45 -3.95
CA TYR A 470 17.04 23.99 -2.70
C TYR A 470 17.64 23.29 -1.49
N ASP A 471 17.84 24.06 -0.42
CA ASP A 471 17.98 23.51 0.93
C ASP A 471 16.65 23.73 1.67
N PHE A 472 16.23 22.73 2.44
CA PHE A 472 14.94 22.74 3.14
C PHE A 472 15.12 22.87 4.65
N GLY A 473 14.21 23.63 5.27
CA GLY A 473 14.05 23.74 6.73
C GLY A 473 12.70 23.17 7.18
N PHE A 474 12.31 23.45 8.43
CA PHE A 474 10.98 23.11 8.97
C PHE A 474 10.60 21.63 8.77
N GLY A 475 11.50 20.71 9.16
CA GLY A 475 11.28 19.27 8.98
C GLY A 475 11.30 18.81 7.51
N GLY A 476 11.92 19.60 6.62
CA GLY A 476 12.02 19.29 5.19
C GLY A 476 10.86 19.81 4.34
N ARG A 477 9.96 20.62 4.90
CA ARG A 477 8.70 21.05 4.24
C ARG A 477 8.81 22.34 3.44
N LEU A 478 9.71 23.26 3.80
CA LEU A 478 9.81 24.58 3.17
C LEU A 478 11.25 24.88 2.71
N PRO A 479 11.44 25.49 1.53
CA PRO A 479 12.78 25.89 1.09
C PRO A 479 13.28 27.05 1.94
N VAL A 480 14.48 26.94 2.49
CA VAL A 480 15.14 28.03 3.24
C VAL A 480 16.25 28.69 2.41
N ARG A 481 16.77 27.99 1.39
CA ARG A 481 17.69 28.56 0.41
C ARG A 481 17.44 27.98 -0.98
N ARG A 482 17.70 28.78 -2.01
CA ARG A 482 17.72 28.39 -3.43
C ARG A 482 19.08 28.77 -4.01
N TYR A 483 19.63 27.88 -4.82
CA TYR A 483 20.85 28.08 -5.59
C TYR A 483 20.50 27.96 -7.08
N ILE A 484 20.79 28.99 -7.86
CA ILE A 484 20.65 28.95 -9.32
C ILE A 484 22.04 28.98 -9.93
N ASN A 485 22.34 28.01 -10.79
CA ASN A 485 23.62 27.92 -11.51
C ASN A 485 23.37 27.65 -12.99
N GLY A 486 23.93 28.49 -13.87
CA GLY A 486 23.79 28.37 -15.32
C GLY A 486 24.22 29.64 -16.04
N GLY A 487 24.57 29.55 -17.33
CA GLY A 487 24.88 30.73 -18.15
C GLY A 487 26.02 31.62 -17.64
N GLY A 488 26.96 31.07 -16.87
CA GLY A 488 28.07 31.83 -16.26
C GLY A 488 27.71 32.62 -15.00
N THR A 489 26.47 32.50 -14.50
CA THR A 489 26.01 33.14 -13.27
C THR A 489 25.75 32.12 -12.17
N SER A 490 25.97 32.55 -10.93
CA SER A 490 25.57 31.84 -9.72
C SER A 490 24.83 32.83 -8.83
N GLU A 491 23.61 32.47 -8.43
CA GLU A 491 22.75 33.24 -7.55
C GLU A 491 22.36 32.39 -6.35
N VAL A 492 22.40 33.00 -5.17
CA VAL A 492 21.87 32.40 -3.94
C VAL A 492 20.73 33.25 -3.43
N THR A 493 19.59 32.62 -3.21
CA THR A 493 18.42 33.20 -2.55
C THR A 493 18.24 32.57 -1.18
N THR A 494 18.07 33.37 -0.13
CA THR A 494 17.69 32.90 1.21
C THR A 494 16.24 33.29 1.48
N TYR A 495 15.49 32.39 2.11
CA TYR A 495 14.08 32.59 2.46
C TYR A 495 13.91 32.59 3.97
N GLU A 496 13.11 33.53 4.46
CA GLU A 496 12.66 33.58 5.84
C GLU A 496 11.14 33.43 5.91
N TYR A 497 10.68 32.88 7.02
CA TYR A 497 9.27 32.68 7.31
C TYR A 497 8.96 33.25 8.70
N TYR A 498 7.69 33.59 8.93
CA TYR A 498 7.19 33.93 10.26
C TYR A 498 7.16 32.71 11.18
#